data_AF-A0A2T0LD52-F1
#
_entry.id   AF-A0A2T0LD52-F1
#
_cell.length_a   1.000
_cell.length_b   1.000
_cell.length_c   1.000
_cell.angle_alpha   90.00
_cell.angle_beta   90.00
_cell.angle_gamma   90.00
#
_symmetry.space_group_name_H-M   'P 1'
#
loop_
_entity.id
_entity.type
_entity.pdbx_description
1 polymer ?
#
loop_
_entity_poly.entity_id
_entity_poly.type
_entity_poly.pdbx_seq_one_letter_code
_entity_poly.pdbx_strand_id
1 'polypeptide(L)'
;MLLGDSMLTTRYHLSTIVAIFFALGIGILLGGSLGQQWLSERQQALVERLEKRYEEVQDRRHQLEKRISTLQTELMVGRRQNRELLRTAVRDQLEGRRILLLGGDRKVAESLSEIIRWAGGSVSRASDLAGMPGETDAILLLEGDSDEWRSGVMKRIQEGLPIPVIVQVVNQKPRKPSPSGEIPVYSFAGEIDDHPLDAFELIRMLHNSIIGKEEPAHEVQTGG
;
A
#
# COMPACT_ATOMS: atom_id res chain seq x y z
N MET A 1 -59.97 -84.72 -15.84
CA MET A 1 -59.30 -84.10 -17.00
C MET A 1 -57.88 -83.77 -16.55
N LEU A 2 -56.97 -84.62 -16.98
CA LEU A 2 -55.60 -84.77 -16.49
C LEU A 2 -54.64 -83.86 -17.27
N LEU A 3 -53.53 -83.52 -16.61
CA LEU A 3 -52.20 -83.24 -17.20
C LEU A 3 -52.11 -82.00 -18.13
N GLY A 4 -51.91 -80.80 -17.55
CA GLY A 4 -51.52 -79.60 -18.28
C GLY A 4 -50.60 -78.63 -17.52
N ASP A 5 -50.79 -78.48 -16.20
CA ASP A 5 -50.13 -77.40 -15.44
C ASP A 5 -48.71 -77.72 -14.91
N SER A 6 -48.31 -79.00 -14.88
CA SER A 6 -46.97 -79.38 -14.39
C SER A 6 -45.86 -79.13 -15.42
N MET A 7 -46.16 -79.14 -16.73
CA MET A 7 -45.19 -78.89 -17.79
C MET A 7 -44.80 -77.40 -17.91
N LEU A 8 -45.74 -76.49 -17.63
CA LEU A 8 -45.47 -75.06 -17.63
C LEU A 8 -44.57 -74.66 -16.45
N THR A 9 -44.81 -75.23 -15.27
CA THR A 9 -44.01 -74.98 -14.06
C THR A 9 -42.54 -75.39 -14.26
N THR A 10 -42.26 -76.58 -14.79
CA THR A 10 -40.88 -77.05 -15.01
C THR A 10 -40.13 -76.23 -16.07
N ARG A 11 -40.81 -75.86 -17.17
CA ARG A 11 -40.23 -75.01 -18.22
C ARG A 11 -39.96 -73.59 -17.72
N TYR A 12 -40.86 -73.02 -16.91
CA TYR A 12 -40.65 -71.70 -16.29
C TYR A 12 -39.49 -71.71 -15.29
N HIS A 13 -39.40 -72.73 -14.43
CA HIS A 13 -38.28 -72.85 -13.50
C HIS A 13 -36.94 -72.95 -14.24
N LEU A 14 -36.86 -73.69 -15.35
CA LEU A 14 -35.65 -73.78 -16.16
C LEU A 14 -35.27 -72.43 -16.77
N SER A 15 -36.23 -71.67 -17.31
CA SER A 15 -35.97 -70.33 -17.87
C SER A 15 -35.50 -69.34 -16.81
N THR A 16 -36.07 -69.36 -15.60
CA THR A 16 -35.62 -68.50 -14.49
C THR A 16 -34.22 -68.88 -14.01
N ILE A 17 -33.90 -70.17 -13.90
CA ILE A 17 -32.56 -70.65 -13.54
C ILE A 17 -31.54 -70.18 -14.58
N VAL A 18 -31.83 -70.37 -15.88
CA VAL A 18 -30.96 -69.88 -16.96
C VAL A 18 -30.78 -68.36 -16.88
N ALA A 19 -31.84 -67.59 -16.64
CA ALA A 19 -31.76 -66.15 -16.49
C ALA A 19 -30.89 -65.72 -15.28
N ILE A 20 -31.00 -66.42 -14.14
CA ILE A 20 -30.16 -66.18 -12.95
C ILE A 20 -28.69 -66.49 -13.25
N PHE A 21 -28.41 -67.60 -13.94
CA PHE A 21 -27.05 -67.96 -14.35
C PHE A 21 -26.46 -66.95 -15.36
N PHE A 22 -27.26 -66.44 -16.29
CA PHE A 22 -26.83 -65.37 -17.19
C PHE A 22 -26.56 -64.06 -16.44
N ALA A 23 -27.45 -63.66 -15.53
CA ALA A 23 -27.25 -62.46 -14.71
C ALA A 23 -25.99 -62.58 -13.84
N LEU A 24 -25.73 -63.77 -13.27
CA LEU A 24 -24.53 -64.05 -12.49
C LEU A 24 -23.27 -64.09 -13.37
N GLY A 25 -23.33 -64.74 -14.54
CA GLY A 25 -22.23 -64.80 -15.49
C GLY A 25 -21.84 -63.42 -16.00
N ILE A 26 -22.82 -62.60 -16.39
CA ILE A 26 -22.61 -61.22 -16.81
C ILE A 26 -22.09 -60.37 -15.63
N GLY A 27 -22.64 -60.56 -14.44
CA GLY A 27 -22.18 -59.87 -13.22
C GLY A 27 -20.71 -60.17 -12.89
N ILE A 28 -20.27 -61.43 -13.03
CA ILE A 28 -18.89 -61.84 -12.82
C ILE A 28 -17.99 -61.37 -13.96
N LEU A 29 -18.46 -61.34 -15.21
CA LEU A 29 -17.68 -60.83 -16.34
C LEU A 29 -17.47 -59.32 -16.27
N LEU A 30 -18.51 -58.57 -15.88
CA LEU A 30 -18.44 -57.11 -15.72
C LEU A 30 -17.72 -56.70 -14.42
N GLY A 31 -17.97 -57.41 -13.31
CA GLY A 31 -17.33 -57.15 -12.02
C GLY A 31 -15.93 -57.74 -11.87
N GLY A 32 -15.59 -58.74 -12.69
CA GLY A 32 -14.32 -59.42 -12.70
C GLY A 32 -13.31 -58.85 -13.70
N SER A 33 -12.54 -59.75 -14.32
CA SER A 33 -11.29 -59.47 -15.05
C SER A 33 -11.31 -58.27 -16.02
N LEU A 34 -12.42 -58.00 -16.71
CA LEU A 34 -12.50 -56.92 -17.70
C LEU A 34 -12.70 -55.54 -17.07
N GLY A 35 -13.47 -55.46 -15.98
CA GLY A 35 -13.73 -54.21 -15.26
C GLY A 35 -12.51 -53.72 -14.49
N GLN A 36 -11.73 -54.63 -13.91
CA GLN A 36 -10.52 -54.31 -13.14
C GLN A 36 -9.42 -53.68 -13.99
N GLN A 37 -9.16 -54.24 -15.18
CA GLN A 37 -8.10 -53.74 -16.04
C GLN A 37 -8.43 -52.34 -16.61
N TRP A 38 -9.66 -52.15 -17.10
CA TRP A 38 -10.08 -50.84 -17.61
C TRP A 38 -10.15 -49.77 -16.51
N LEU A 39 -10.59 -50.12 -15.31
CA LEU A 39 -10.63 -49.19 -14.17
C LEU A 39 -9.21 -48.81 -13.72
N SER A 40 -8.29 -49.77 -13.66
CA SER A 40 -6.89 -49.54 -13.28
C SER A 40 -6.17 -48.61 -14.26
N GLU A 41 -6.31 -48.82 -15.57
CA GLU A 41 -5.71 -47.96 -16.60
C GLU A 41 -6.24 -46.51 -16.49
N ARG A 42 -7.55 -46.36 -16.22
CA ARG A 42 -8.19 -45.05 -16.08
C ARG A 42 -7.77 -44.32 -14.81
N GLN A 43 -7.55 -45.04 -13.72
CA GLN A 43 -6.99 -44.51 -12.47
C GLN A 43 -5.55 -44.08 -12.67
N GLN A 44 -4.71 -44.90 -13.31
CA GLN A 44 -3.31 -44.56 -13.62
C GLN A 44 -3.21 -43.28 -14.45
N ALA A 45 -4.00 -43.18 -15.52
CA ALA A 45 -4.03 -42.00 -16.38
C ALA A 45 -4.60 -40.74 -15.69
N LEU A 46 -5.37 -40.90 -14.61
CA LEU A 46 -5.84 -39.78 -13.79
C LEU A 46 -4.73 -39.32 -12.84
N VAL A 47 -4.05 -40.25 -12.18
CA VAL A 47 -2.92 -39.97 -11.29
C VAL A 47 -1.80 -39.25 -12.06
N GLU A 48 -1.41 -39.76 -13.22
CA GLU A 48 -0.37 -39.14 -14.07
C GLU A 48 -0.75 -37.70 -14.48
N ARG A 49 -2.04 -37.45 -14.79
CA ARG A 49 -2.52 -36.10 -15.08
C ARG A 49 -2.52 -35.19 -13.87
N LEU A 50 -2.77 -35.71 -12.68
CA LEU A 50 -2.70 -34.96 -11.43
C LEU A 50 -1.26 -34.64 -11.05
N GLU A 51 -0.33 -35.60 -11.19
CA GLU A 51 1.10 -35.40 -10.98
C GLU A 51 1.63 -34.32 -11.90
N LYS A 52 1.35 -34.42 -13.21
CA LYS A 52 1.77 -33.39 -14.18
C LYS A 52 1.20 -32.01 -13.86
N ARG A 53 -0.09 -31.93 -13.49
CA ARG A 53 -0.70 -30.64 -13.08
C ARG A 53 -0.10 -30.11 -11.79
N TYR A 54 0.25 -30.98 -10.86
CA TYR A 54 0.89 -30.59 -9.60
C TYR A 54 2.29 -30.04 -9.86
N GLU A 55 3.10 -30.71 -10.69
CA GLU A 55 4.41 -30.22 -11.13
C GLU A 55 4.29 -28.86 -11.83
N GLU A 56 3.36 -28.70 -12.78
CA GLU A 56 3.11 -27.41 -13.45
C GLU A 56 2.74 -26.29 -12.46
N VAL A 57 1.95 -26.61 -11.43
CA VAL A 57 1.57 -25.64 -10.39
C VAL A 57 2.76 -25.29 -9.50
N GLN A 58 3.59 -26.27 -9.11
CA GLN A 58 4.80 -26.02 -8.31
C GLN A 58 5.81 -25.17 -9.09
N ASP A 59 6.01 -25.46 -10.37
CA ASP A 59 6.89 -24.68 -11.23
C ASP A 59 6.40 -23.24 -11.39
N ARG A 60 5.11 -23.04 -11.66
CA ARG A 60 4.52 -21.69 -11.73
C ARG A 60 4.67 -20.95 -10.41
N ARG A 61 4.41 -21.62 -9.28
CA ARG A 61 4.58 -21.03 -7.96
C ARG A 61 6.02 -20.58 -7.75
N HIS A 62 6.99 -21.44 -8.05
CA HIS A 62 8.41 -21.12 -7.89
C HIS A 62 8.85 -19.96 -8.81
N GLN A 63 8.35 -19.92 -10.05
CA GLN A 63 8.59 -18.80 -10.97
C GLN A 63 7.99 -17.49 -10.45
N LEU A 64 6.78 -17.53 -9.88
CA LEU A 64 6.13 -16.36 -9.30
C LEU A 64 6.89 -15.86 -8.06
N GLU A 65 7.30 -16.76 -7.16
CA GLU A 65 8.11 -16.42 -5.99
C GLU A 65 9.43 -15.76 -6.40
N LYS A 66 10.12 -16.30 -7.43
CA LYS A 66 11.32 -15.68 -8.01
C LYS A 66 11.03 -14.28 -8.56
N ARG A 67 9.97 -14.11 -9.34
CA ARG A 67 9.59 -12.80 -9.89
C ARG A 67 9.30 -11.77 -8.80
N ILE A 68 8.57 -12.17 -7.76
CA ILE A 68 8.30 -11.30 -6.60
C ILE A 68 9.61 -10.88 -5.94
N SER A 69 10.52 -11.82 -5.69
CA SER A 69 11.83 -11.52 -5.10
C SER A 69 12.65 -10.56 -5.96
N THR A 70 12.66 -10.74 -7.28
CA THR A 70 13.36 -9.85 -8.22
C THR A 70 12.74 -8.45 -8.20
N LEU A 71 11.42 -8.34 -8.33
CA LEU A 71 10.70 -7.07 -8.31
C LEU A 71 10.89 -6.32 -6.98
N GLN A 72 10.87 -7.02 -5.85
CA GLN A 72 11.15 -6.41 -4.54
C GLN A 72 12.58 -5.87 -4.45
N THR A 73 13.55 -6.59 -5.01
CA THR A 73 14.95 -6.14 -5.05
C THR A 73 15.10 -4.90 -5.93
N GLU A 74 14.52 -4.91 -7.13
CA GLU A 74 14.53 -3.76 -8.05
C GLU A 74 13.87 -2.53 -7.44
N LEU A 75 12.72 -2.70 -6.78
CA LEU A 75 12.05 -1.62 -6.05
C LEU A 75 12.92 -1.06 -4.93
N MET A 76 13.58 -1.92 -4.16
CA MET A 76 14.47 -1.49 -3.07
C MET A 76 15.68 -0.69 -3.60
N VAL A 77 16.30 -1.17 -4.68
CA VAL A 77 17.42 -0.49 -5.34
C VAL A 77 16.97 0.86 -5.90
N GLY A 78 15.84 0.89 -6.62
CA GLY A 78 15.27 2.13 -7.17
C GLY A 78 14.94 3.15 -6.09
N ARG A 79 14.30 2.72 -4.99
CA ARG A 79 14.01 3.60 -3.84
C ARG A 79 15.28 4.15 -3.20
N ARG A 80 16.34 3.34 -3.08
CA ARG A 80 17.62 3.80 -2.54
C ARG A 80 18.27 4.84 -3.44
N GLN A 81 18.33 4.59 -4.76
CA GLN A 81 18.87 5.54 -5.72
C GLN A 81 18.10 6.86 -5.68
N ASN A 82 16.76 6.80 -5.64
CA ASN A 82 15.93 7.98 -5.59
C ASN A 82 16.11 8.79 -4.29
N ARG A 83 16.34 8.12 -3.15
CA ARG A 83 16.70 8.78 -1.89
C ARG A 83 18.04 9.50 -1.95
N GLU A 84 19.07 8.90 -2.56
CA GLU A 84 20.37 9.57 -2.73
C GLU A 84 20.29 10.77 -3.66
N LEU A 85 19.50 10.66 -4.73
CA LEU A 85 19.21 11.79 -5.64
C LEU A 85 18.46 12.89 -4.89
N LEU A 86 17.42 12.55 -4.12
CA LEU A 86 16.68 13.51 -3.30
C LEU A 86 17.62 14.23 -2.34
N ARG A 87 18.43 13.50 -1.57
CA ARG A 87 19.40 14.04 -0.62
C ARG A 87 20.35 15.03 -1.28
N THR A 88 20.80 14.74 -2.49
CA THR A 88 21.67 15.65 -3.26
C THR A 88 20.90 16.86 -3.78
N ALA A 89 19.65 16.68 -4.22
CA ALA A 89 18.81 17.73 -4.79
C ALA A 89 18.33 18.77 -3.76
N VAL A 90 18.04 18.34 -2.53
CA VAL A 90 17.56 19.24 -1.45
C VAL A 90 18.69 19.82 -0.61
N ARG A 91 19.93 19.37 -0.84
CA ARG A 91 21.09 19.74 -0.04
C ARG A 91 21.21 21.26 0.11
N ASP A 92 21.47 21.70 1.33
CA ASP A 92 21.70 23.11 1.71
C ASP A 92 20.51 24.06 1.44
N GLN A 93 19.35 23.57 0.95
CA GLN A 93 18.16 24.41 0.71
C GLN A 93 17.54 24.96 2.00
N LEU A 94 17.77 24.32 3.15
CA LEU A 94 17.24 24.75 4.45
C LEU A 94 18.36 25.01 5.46
N GLU A 95 19.57 25.31 4.98
CA GLU A 95 20.74 25.53 5.82
C GLU A 95 20.46 26.57 6.91
N GLY A 96 20.71 26.19 8.18
CA GLY A 96 20.52 27.06 9.34
C GLY A 96 19.06 27.31 9.74
N ARG A 97 18.08 26.74 9.01
CA ARG A 97 16.66 26.94 9.29
C ARG A 97 16.15 25.98 10.36
N ARG A 98 15.30 26.47 11.25
CA ARG A 98 14.58 25.68 12.26
C ARG A 98 13.14 25.45 11.85
N ILE A 99 12.81 24.19 11.66
CA ILE A 99 11.48 23.75 11.25
C ILE A 99 10.85 22.93 12.37
N LEU A 100 9.61 23.24 12.70
CA LEU A 100 8.83 22.48 13.65
C LEU A 100 7.81 21.60 12.93
N LEU A 101 7.75 20.33 13.30
CA LEU A 101 6.68 19.43 12.91
C LEU A 101 5.62 19.38 14.02
N LEU A 102 4.37 19.64 13.66
CA LEU A 102 3.21 19.50 14.53
C LEU A 102 2.26 18.44 13.98
N GLY A 103 1.88 17.50 14.84
CA GLY A 103 0.95 16.41 14.52
C GLY A 103 1.51 15.35 13.57
N GLY A 104 0.59 14.57 12.97
CA GLY A 104 0.88 13.50 12.01
C GLY A 104 1.37 12.18 12.60
N ASP A 105 1.35 11.13 11.77
CA ASP A 105 1.89 9.81 12.10
C ASP A 105 3.40 9.90 12.43
N ARG A 106 3.85 9.10 13.40
CA ARG A 106 5.26 9.02 13.80
C ARG A 106 6.17 8.72 12.61
N LYS A 107 5.77 7.80 11.72
CA LYS A 107 6.54 7.36 10.55
C LYS A 107 6.72 8.47 9.52
N VAL A 108 5.63 9.14 9.15
CA VAL A 108 5.65 10.27 8.20
C VAL A 108 6.56 11.38 8.71
N ALA A 109 6.41 11.73 9.99
CA ALA A 109 7.17 12.81 10.59
C ALA A 109 8.65 12.44 10.84
N GLU A 110 9.00 11.17 11.03
CA GLU A 110 10.41 10.74 11.05
C GLU A 110 11.03 10.85 9.65
N SER A 111 10.31 10.39 8.61
CA SER A 111 10.73 10.51 7.20
C SER A 111 11.02 11.97 6.84
N LEU A 112 10.09 12.88 7.17
CA LEU A 112 10.28 14.32 7.00
C LEU A 112 11.45 14.89 7.77
N SER A 113 11.60 14.47 9.02
CA SER A 113 12.71 14.91 9.86
C SER A 113 14.05 14.55 9.23
N GLU A 114 14.15 13.38 8.60
CA GLU A 114 15.34 12.97 7.85
C GLU A 114 15.56 13.85 6.61
N ILE A 115 14.52 14.10 5.81
CA ILE A 115 14.61 14.92 4.60
C ILE A 115 14.98 16.38 4.92
N ILE A 116 14.39 16.97 5.96
CA ILE A 116 14.73 18.33 6.42
C ILE A 116 16.21 18.39 6.86
N ARG A 117 16.70 17.35 7.55
CA ARG A 117 18.11 17.24 7.94
C ARG A 117 19.03 17.12 6.72
N TRP A 118 18.63 16.38 5.68
CA TRP A 118 19.37 16.32 4.42
C TRP A 118 19.46 17.67 3.73
N ALA A 119 18.44 18.51 3.88
CA ALA A 119 18.42 19.86 3.35
C ALA A 119 19.25 20.87 4.18
N GLY A 120 19.88 20.44 5.28
CA GLY A 120 20.66 21.32 6.18
C GLY A 120 19.83 22.03 7.25
N GLY A 121 18.53 21.73 7.33
CA GLY A 121 17.63 22.25 8.35
C GLY A 121 17.68 21.45 9.65
N SER A 122 17.28 22.10 10.74
CA SER A 122 17.08 21.48 12.03
C SER A 122 15.58 21.30 12.29
N VAL A 123 15.21 20.11 12.78
CA VAL A 123 13.81 19.73 12.97
C VAL A 123 13.54 19.46 14.44
N SER A 124 12.45 20.03 14.95
CA SER A 124 11.91 19.72 16.27
C SER A 124 10.49 19.21 16.13
N ARG A 125 10.08 18.32 17.04
CA ARG A 125 8.70 17.85 17.11
C ARG A 125 8.05 18.45 18.33
N ALA A 126 6.84 18.93 18.18
CA ALA A 126 6.01 19.27 19.31
C ALA A 126 4.60 18.71 19.10
N SER A 127 3.98 18.32 20.21
CA SER A 127 2.57 17.95 20.22
C SER A 127 1.67 19.18 20.26
N ASP A 128 2.20 20.30 20.75
CA ASP A 128 1.52 21.59 20.89
C ASP A 128 2.51 22.76 20.74
N LEU A 129 2.01 23.93 20.38
CA LEU A 129 2.79 25.15 20.20
C LEU A 129 3.41 25.69 21.49
N ALA A 130 2.89 25.32 22.66
CA ALA A 130 3.48 25.69 23.95
C ALA A 130 4.91 25.15 24.16
N GLY A 131 5.29 24.08 23.43
CA GLY A 131 6.63 23.48 23.50
C GLY A 131 7.66 24.10 22.55
N MET A 132 7.36 25.24 21.92
CA MET A 132 8.21 25.83 20.88
C MET A 132 9.51 26.47 21.38
N PRO A 133 10.63 26.27 20.68
CA PRO A 133 11.77 27.18 20.75
C PRO A 133 11.37 28.59 20.27
N GLY A 134 11.95 29.64 20.87
CA GLY A 134 11.63 31.04 20.54
C GLY A 134 11.94 31.46 19.09
N GLU A 135 12.60 30.60 18.32
CA GLU A 135 13.46 31.01 17.22
C GLU A 135 13.20 30.10 15.98
N THR A 136 11.96 29.65 15.80
CA THR A 136 11.51 28.78 14.68
C THR A 136 11.20 29.59 13.41
N ASP A 137 11.68 29.13 12.26
CA ASP A 137 11.47 29.78 10.95
C ASP A 137 10.22 29.27 10.22
N ALA A 138 9.91 27.97 10.36
CA ALA A 138 8.75 27.35 9.72
C ALA A 138 8.06 26.30 10.59
N ILE A 139 6.75 26.15 10.41
CA ILE A 139 5.88 25.15 11.04
C ILE A 139 5.25 24.31 9.93
N LEU A 140 5.42 23.00 10.01
CA LEU A 140 4.75 22.01 9.18
C LEU A 140 3.64 21.33 9.99
N LEU A 141 2.40 21.46 9.54
CA LEU A 141 1.22 20.80 10.11
C LEU A 141 0.96 19.51 9.32
N LEU A 142 1.18 18.35 9.93
CA LEU A 142 1.22 17.06 9.22
C LEU A 142 -0.10 16.29 9.18
N GLU A 143 -1.01 16.57 10.11
CA GLU A 143 -2.43 16.23 10.06
C GLU A 143 -3.02 16.68 11.39
N GLY A 144 -4.12 17.42 11.34
CA GLY A 144 -4.77 17.99 12.52
C GLY A 144 -5.59 19.22 12.14
N ASP A 145 -6.88 19.17 12.43
CA ASP A 145 -7.83 20.30 12.30
C ASP A 145 -7.81 21.19 13.56
N SER A 146 -6.88 20.94 14.49
CA SER A 146 -6.83 21.75 15.71
C SER A 146 -6.23 23.11 15.38
N ASP A 147 -7.09 24.13 15.45
CA ASP A 147 -6.71 25.54 15.48
C ASP A 147 -5.87 25.91 16.73
N GLU A 148 -5.46 24.93 17.55
CA GLU A 148 -4.60 25.12 18.73
C GLU A 148 -3.31 25.86 18.37
N TRP A 149 -2.78 25.62 17.16
CA TRP A 149 -1.61 26.32 16.69
C TRP A 149 -1.82 27.85 16.57
N ARG A 150 -3.04 28.30 16.29
CA ARG A 150 -3.35 29.74 16.20
C ARG A 150 -3.11 30.44 17.52
N SER A 151 -3.48 29.82 18.63
CA SER A 151 -3.32 30.40 19.96
C SER A 151 -1.84 30.69 20.28
N GLY A 152 -0.95 29.75 19.94
CA GLY A 152 0.48 29.94 20.13
C GLY A 152 1.09 30.98 19.20
N VAL A 153 0.62 31.07 17.95
CA VAL A 153 1.08 32.13 17.03
C VAL A 153 0.62 33.51 17.49
N MET A 154 -0.63 33.65 17.95
CA MET A 154 -1.13 34.92 18.49
C MET A 154 -0.37 35.36 19.74
N LYS A 155 0.00 34.42 20.62
CA LYS A 155 0.86 34.70 21.77
C LYS A 155 2.24 35.25 21.36
N ARG A 156 2.85 34.68 20.31
CA ARG A 156 4.12 35.17 19.76
C ARG A 156 4.02 36.59 19.19
N ILE A 157 2.92 36.91 18.51
CA ILE A 157 2.65 38.28 18.02
C ILE A 157 2.58 39.26 19.19
N GLN A 158 1.90 38.88 20.28
CA GLN A 158 1.83 39.69 21.51
C GLN A 158 3.21 39.86 22.19
N GLU A 159 4.07 38.85 22.10
CA GLU A 159 5.43 38.84 22.64
C GLU A 159 6.47 39.50 21.71
N GLY A 160 6.06 40.00 20.53
CA GLY A 160 6.96 40.63 19.55
C GLY A 160 7.93 39.66 18.88
N LEU A 161 7.65 38.36 18.91
CA LEU A 161 8.48 37.32 18.31
C LEU A 161 8.22 37.17 16.80
N PRO A 162 9.21 36.74 16.01
CA PRO A 162 9.03 36.47 14.59
C PRO A 162 7.92 35.43 14.34
N ILE A 163 7.08 35.71 13.35
CA ILE A 163 6.01 34.82 12.91
C ILE A 163 6.61 33.79 11.94
N PRO A 164 6.55 32.48 12.22
CA PRO A 164 7.07 31.45 11.32
C PRO A 164 6.21 31.30 10.06
N VAL A 165 6.77 30.72 9.00
CA VAL A 165 6.01 30.27 7.81
C VAL A 165 5.19 29.05 8.20
N ILE A 166 3.90 29.02 7.85
CA ILE A 166 3.03 27.90 8.21
C ILE A 166 2.68 27.13 6.94
N VAL A 167 3.02 25.85 6.92
CA VAL A 167 2.73 24.93 5.83
C VAL A 167 1.85 23.80 6.33
N GLN A 168 0.66 23.67 5.77
CA GLN A 168 -0.22 22.56 6.02
C GLN A 168 0.00 21.48 4.96
N VAL A 169 0.43 20.30 5.40
CA VAL A 169 0.48 19.11 4.56
C VAL A 169 -0.91 18.49 4.56
N VAL A 170 -1.54 18.42 3.39
CA VAL A 170 -2.87 17.86 3.22
C VAL A 170 -2.78 16.62 2.34
N ASN A 171 -3.20 15.48 2.86
CA ASN A 171 -3.19 14.21 2.12
C ASN A 171 -4.25 14.18 0.99
N GLN A 172 -5.16 15.17 0.95
CA GLN A 172 -6.15 15.37 -0.12
C GLN A 172 -6.29 16.87 -0.44
N LYS A 173 -6.57 17.22 -1.70
CA LYS A 173 -6.83 18.60 -2.15
C LYS A 173 -7.78 19.31 -1.16
N PRO A 174 -7.43 20.50 -0.66
CA PRO A 174 -8.18 21.15 0.41
C PRO A 174 -9.66 21.30 0.03
N ARG A 175 -10.55 20.91 0.94
CA ARG A 175 -12.01 20.94 0.73
C ARG A 175 -12.57 22.37 0.63
N LYS A 176 -11.74 23.37 0.95
CA LYS A 176 -11.79 24.80 0.60
C LYS A 176 -10.50 25.42 1.17
N PRO A 177 -9.88 26.43 0.53
CA PRO A 177 -8.93 27.28 1.25
C PRO A 177 -9.70 27.90 2.42
N SER A 178 -9.29 27.62 3.65
CA SER A 178 -9.81 28.33 4.81
C SER A 178 -9.16 29.71 4.81
N PRO A 179 -9.92 30.81 4.61
CA PRO A 179 -9.37 32.15 4.71
C PRO A 179 -9.10 32.41 6.19
N SER A 180 -7.93 31.97 6.63
CA SER A 180 -7.41 32.25 7.97
C SER A 180 -6.84 33.66 7.92
N GLY A 181 -7.51 34.60 8.57
CA GLY A 181 -7.10 36.01 8.60
C GLY A 181 -5.64 36.20 9.01
N GLU A 182 -5.05 37.28 8.48
CA GLU A 182 -3.75 37.91 8.79
C GLU A 182 -2.47 37.04 8.75
N ILE A 183 -2.54 35.71 8.89
CA ILE A 183 -1.38 34.81 8.91
C ILE A 183 -1.37 33.98 7.62
N PRO A 184 -0.34 34.10 6.76
CA PRO A 184 -0.24 33.30 5.54
C PRO A 184 -0.01 31.82 5.90
N VAL A 185 -0.98 30.97 5.55
CA VAL A 185 -0.89 29.50 5.63
C VAL A 185 -0.80 28.95 4.22
N TYR A 186 0.30 28.27 3.91
CA TYR A 186 0.52 27.60 2.62
C TYR A 186 0.03 26.16 2.72
N SER A 187 -0.68 25.67 1.69
CA SER A 187 -1.11 24.27 1.65
C SER A 187 -0.27 23.49 0.65
N PHE A 188 0.34 22.41 1.11
CA PHE A 188 1.02 21.42 0.28
C PHE A 188 0.14 20.18 0.14
N ALA A 189 -0.12 19.75 -1.10
CA ALA A 189 -0.83 18.52 -1.39
C ALA A 189 0.14 17.51 -1.99
N GLY A 190 0.47 16.45 -1.25
CA GLY A 190 1.38 15.40 -1.69
C GLY A 190 1.54 14.31 -0.63
N GLU A 191 1.94 13.11 -1.06
CA GLU A 191 2.25 12.01 -0.15
C GLU A 191 3.71 12.11 0.27
N ILE A 192 3.96 12.09 1.57
CA ILE A 192 5.34 12.25 2.07
C ILE A 192 6.01 10.89 2.36
N ASP A 193 5.22 9.82 2.39
CA ASP A 193 5.70 8.45 2.56
C ASP A 193 6.20 7.89 1.22
N ASP A 194 7.52 7.67 1.13
CA ASP A 194 8.18 6.97 0.00
C ASP A 194 8.04 7.62 -1.39
N HIS A 195 7.62 8.89 -1.45
CA HIS A 195 7.50 9.72 -2.66
C HIS A 195 8.49 10.89 -2.66
N PRO A 196 9.71 10.70 -3.22
CA PRO A 196 10.78 11.70 -3.14
C PRO A 196 10.53 12.97 -3.96
N LEU A 197 9.67 12.92 -4.98
CA LEU A 197 9.31 14.12 -5.74
C LEU A 197 8.47 15.09 -4.90
N ASP A 198 7.49 14.56 -4.17
CA ASP A 198 6.62 15.35 -3.28
C ASP A 198 7.45 15.94 -2.13
N ALA A 199 8.37 15.15 -1.58
CA ALA A 199 9.35 15.64 -0.61
C ALA A 199 10.22 16.79 -1.17
N PHE A 200 10.73 16.66 -2.39
CA PHE A 200 11.51 17.72 -3.04
C PHE A 200 10.69 19.00 -3.23
N GLU A 201 9.46 18.89 -3.73
CA GLU A 201 8.58 20.05 -3.92
C GLU A 201 8.23 20.73 -2.60
N LEU A 202 8.02 19.96 -1.52
CA LEU A 202 7.79 20.52 -0.19
C LEU A 202 8.99 21.32 0.31
N ILE A 203 10.21 20.78 0.19
CA ILE A 203 11.43 21.48 0.62
C ILE A 203 11.66 22.74 -0.23
N ARG A 204 11.45 22.66 -1.54
CA ARG A 204 11.54 23.80 -2.45
C ARG A 204 10.52 24.89 -2.08
N MET A 205 9.29 24.49 -1.74
CA MET A 205 8.26 25.42 -1.29
C MET A 205 8.66 26.09 0.04
N LEU A 206 9.15 25.32 1.01
CA LEU A 206 9.64 25.86 2.29
C LEU A 206 10.77 26.86 2.09
N HIS A 207 11.77 26.52 1.28
CA HIS A 207 12.87 27.42 0.94
C HIS A 207 12.37 28.76 0.39
N ASN A 208 11.50 28.71 -0.62
CA ASN A 208 10.94 29.91 -1.26
C ASN A 208 10.07 30.73 -0.31
N SER A 209 9.26 30.09 0.53
CA SER A 209 8.39 30.78 1.49
C SER A 209 9.16 31.40 2.66
N ILE A 210 10.27 30.79 3.09
CA ILE A 210 11.15 31.35 4.13
C ILE A 210 11.92 32.55 3.57
N ILE A 211 12.51 32.43 2.37
CA ILE A 211 13.24 33.54 1.73
C ILE A 211 12.31 34.69 1.36
N GLY A 212 11.09 34.40 0.88
CA GLY A 212 10.10 35.44 0.57
C GLY A 212 9.65 36.27 1.78
N LYS A 213 9.94 35.83 3.01
CA LYS A 213 9.80 36.65 4.24
C LYS A 213 11.02 37.51 4.55
N GLU A 214 12.19 37.18 4.02
CA GLU A 214 13.46 37.90 4.25
C GLU A 214 13.71 39.02 3.23
N GLU A 215 13.09 39.00 2.06
CA GLU A 215 13.00 40.20 1.23
C GLU A 215 12.08 41.21 1.93
N PRO A 216 12.58 42.39 2.36
CA PRO A 216 11.68 43.46 2.71
C PRO A 216 10.85 43.75 1.46
N ALA A 217 9.53 43.86 1.65
CA ALA A 217 8.65 44.45 0.65
C ALA A 217 9.25 45.81 0.28
N HIS A 218 10.04 45.85 -0.80
CA HIS A 218 10.56 47.09 -1.33
C HIS A 218 9.34 47.89 -1.75
N GLU A 219 9.17 48.99 -1.02
CA GLU A 219 8.33 50.13 -1.32
C GLU A 219 7.91 50.17 -2.79
N VAL A 220 6.67 49.81 -3.05
CA VAL A 220 5.93 50.55 -4.07
C VAL A 220 5.46 51.83 -3.37
N GLN A 221 6.39 52.78 -3.19
CA GLN A 221 6.05 54.18 -2.97
C GLN A 221 6.50 55.03 -4.16
N THR A 222 5.46 55.50 -4.86
CA THR A 222 5.26 56.86 -5.37
C THR A 222 5.91 57.30 -6.68
N GLY A 223 5.06 58.00 -7.45
CA GLY A 223 5.38 58.91 -8.53
C GLY A 223 4.48 58.63 -9.73
N GLY A 224 3.50 59.46 -10.10
CA GLY A 224 3.11 60.82 -9.77
C GLY A 224 2.07 61.25 -10.80
#